data_AF-A0A4E0QQC7-F1
#
_entry.id   AF-A0A4E0QQC7-F1
#
_cell.length_a   1.000
_cell.length_b   1.000
_cell.length_c   1.000
_cell.angle_alpha   90.00
_cell.angle_beta   90.00
_cell.angle_gamma   90.00
#
_symmetry.space_group_name_H-M   'P 1'
#
loop_
_entity.id
_entity.type
_entity.pdbx_description
1 polymer ?
#
loop_
_entity_poly.entity_id
_entity_poly.type
_entity_poly.pdbx_seq_one_letter_code
_entity_poly.pdbx_strand_id
1 'polypeptide(L)'
;MGRKKGSKIMVEISDPLIKLLKSGVPVVHACDAVGISPSSYYDWMKLGERATSGQHHEFYLRVKQARAEAIARNVAIIQKAATHTWQAAAWWLERSCPSEFAKRDVEINMTQNNVEINTDETRERITSRINSIAARLKAPEDPE
;
A
#
# COMPACT_ATOMS: atom_id res chain seq x y z
N MET A 1 -17.82 8.51 -45.40
CA MET A 1 -16.52 7.79 -45.29
C MET A 1 -15.53 8.68 -44.58
N GLY A 2 -15.03 8.34 -43.38
CA GLY A 2 -14.07 9.21 -42.71
C GLY A 2 -13.78 8.91 -41.24
N ARG A 3 -13.32 7.68 -40.91
CA ARG A 3 -12.77 7.36 -39.58
C ARG A 3 -11.36 6.76 -39.73
N LYS A 4 -10.50 7.40 -40.52
CA LYS A 4 -9.14 6.90 -40.83
C LYS A 4 -8.05 7.37 -39.86
N LYS A 5 -8.19 8.53 -39.21
CA LYS A 5 -7.13 9.12 -38.37
C LYS A 5 -6.95 8.41 -37.01
N GLY A 6 -8.06 8.05 -36.37
CA GLY A 6 -8.04 7.42 -35.03
C GLY A 6 -7.56 5.96 -35.00
N SER A 7 -7.83 5.19 -36.06
CA SER A 7 -7.35 3.80 -36.15
C SER A 7 -5.84 3.75 -36.41
N LYS A 8 -5.32 4.63 -37.28
CA LYS A 8 -3.88 4.71 -37.57
C LYS A 8 -3.04 5.04 -36.34
N ILE A 9 -3.42 6.06 -35.57
CA ILE A 9 -2.68 6.42 -34.35
C ILE A 9 -2.72 5.30 -33.32
N MET A 10 -3.85 4.60 -33.18
CA MET A 10 -3.96 3.46 -32.27
C MET A 10 -2.97 2.36 -32.64
N VAL A 11 -2.88 1.98 -33.92
CA VAL A 11 -1.94 0.95 -34.37
C VAL A 11 -0.49 1.35 -34.08
N GLU A 12 -0.12 2.60 -34.39
CA GLU A 12 1.25 3.10 -34.20
C GLU A 12 1.69 3.12 -32.73
N ILE A 13 0.78 3.45 -31.80
CA ILE A 13 1.12 3.63 -30.38
C ILE A 13 0.74 2.44 -29.49
N SER A 14 0.00 1.45 -29.98
CA SER A 14 -0.43 0.30 -29.18
C SER A 14 0.74 -0.51 -28.65
N ASP A 15 1.69 -0.86 -29.51
CA ASP A 15 2.85 -1.68 -29.13
C ASP A 15 3.75 -1.00 -28.08
N PRO A 16 4.21 0.27 -28.26
CA PRO A 16 5.01 0.93 -27.23
C PRO A 16 4.22 1.13 -25.93
N LEU A 17 2.92 1.44 -25.99
CA LEU A 17 2.07 1.56 -24.82
C LEU A 17 1.96 0.24 -24.05
N ILE A 18 1.68 -0.86 -24.74
CA ILE A 18 1.59 -2.21 -24.17
C ILE A 18 2.93 -2.60 -23.54
N LYS A 19 4.06 -2.24 -24.14
CA LYS A 19 5.40 -2.50 -23.57
C LYS A 19 5.59 -1.77 -22.23
N LEU A 20 5.19 -0.50 -22.13
CA LEU A 20 5.26 0.27 -20.87
C LEU A 20 4.37 -0.33 -19.78
N LEU A 21 3.11 -0.64 -20.13
CA LEU A 21 2.16 -1.27 -19.22
C LEU A 21 2.66 -2.64 -18.76
N LYS A 22 3.21 -3.43 -19.69
CA LYS A 22 3.83 -4.72 -19.39
C LYS A 22 4.94 -4.54 -18.40
N SER A 23 5.77 -3.50 -18.48
CA SER A 23 6.83 -3.19 -17.51
C SER A 23 6.34 -2.71 -16.15
N GLY A 24 5.03 -2.49 -15.97
CA GLY A 24 4.44 -2.05 -14.70
C GLY A 24 4.28 -0.54 -14.56
N VAL A 25 4.47 0.23 -15.64
CA VAL A 25 4.24 1.67 -15.65
C VAL A 25 2.74 1.97 -15.48
N PRO A 26 2.34 2.89 -14.58
CA PRO A 26 0.95 3.32 -14.45
C PRO A 26 0.38 3.85 -15.77
N VAL A 27 -0.91 3.59 -16.01
CA VAL A 27 -1.58 3.94 -17.28
C VAL A 27 -1.39 5.39 -17.68
N VAL A 28 -1.54 6.33 -16.74
CA VAL A 28 -1.42 7.77 -17.01
C VAL A 28 -0.04 8.09 -17.57
N HIS A 29 1.03 7.65 -16.89
CA HIS A 29 2.40 7.87 -17.35
C HIS A 29 2.72 7.14 -18.65
N ALA A 30 2.16 5.94 -18.85
CA ALA A 30 2.32 5.21 -20.10
C ALA A 30 1.65 5.94 -21.28
N CYS A 31 0.48 6.55 -21.04
CA CYS A 31 -0.24 7.39 -22.02
C CYS A 31 0.56 8.66 -22.36
N ASP A 32 1.05 9.36 -21.35
CA ASP A 32 1.88 10.56 -21.52
C ASP A 32 3.13 10.25 -22.34
N ALA A 33 3.79 9.12 -22.05
CA ALA A 33 5.01 8.69 -22.74
C ALA A 33 4.81 8.36 -24.22
N VAL A 34 3.61 7.93 -24.63
CA VAL A 34 3.28 7.65 -26.04
C VAL A 34 2.47 8.76 -26.72
N GLY A 35 2.21 9.87 -26.02
CA GLY A 35 1.57 11.06 -26.56
C GLY A 35 0.05 10.93 -26.77
N ILE A 36 -0.66 10.17 -25.92
CA ILE A 36 -2.13 10.13 -25.94
C ILE A 36 -2.72 10.62 -24.62
N SER A 37 -3.94 11.14 -24.67
CA SER A 37 -4.69 11.43 -23.43
C SER A 37 -5.11 10.12 -22.74
N PRO A 38 -5.13 10.05 -21.40
CA PRO A 38 -5.68 8.91 -20.68
C PRO A 38 -7.13 8.61 -21.07
N SER A 39 -7.95 9.63 -21.35
CA SER A 39 -9.33 9.46 -21.83
C SER A 39 -9.40 8.63 -23.11
N SER A 40 -8.52 8.89 -24.08
CA SER A 40 -8.44 8.11 -25.32
C SER A 40 -8.15 6.63 -25.07
N TYR A 41 -7.23 6.33 -24.14
CA TYR A 41 -6.96 4.96 -23.72
C TYR A 41 -8.21 4.30 -23.11
N TYR A 42 -8.88 4.97 -22.18
CA TYR A 42 -10.06 4.40 -21.52
C TYR A 42 -11.24 4.20 -22.48
N ASP A 43 -11.40 5.09 -23.47
CA ASP A 43 -12.41 4.93 -24.50
C ASP A 43 -12.13 3.71 -25.37
N TRP A 44 -10.87 3.46 -25.75
CA TRP A 44 -10.50 2.24 -26.47
C TRP A 44 -10.70 0.98 -25.63
N MET A 45 -10.40 1.03 -24.33
CA MET A 45 -10.65 -0.08 -23.42
C MET A 45 -12.15 -0.41 -23.32
N LYS A 46 -13.01 0.60 -23.18
CA LYS A 46 -14.48 0.42 -23.17
C LYS A 46 -15.00 -0.16 -24.48
N LEU A 47 -14.48 0.31 -25.62
CA LEU A 47 -14.85 -0.23 -26.94
C LEU A 47 -14.40 -1.68 -27.10
N GLY A 48 -13.18 -2.01 -26.66
CA GLY A 48 -12.62 -3.36 -26.77
C GLY A 48 -13.28 -4.39 -25.85
N GLU A 49 -13.70 -3.98 -24.65
CA GLU A 49 -14.43 -4.82 -23.71
C GLU A 49 -15.80 -5.27 -24.26
N ARG A 50 -16.47 -4.39 -25.01
CA ARG A 50 -17.79 -4.68 -25.61
C ARG A 50 -17.71 -5.40 -26.95
N ALA A 51 -16.57 -5.31 -27.62
CA ALA A 51 -16.36 -5.94 -28.91
C ALA A 51 -16.01 -7.42 -28.74
N THR A 52 -16.40 -8.26 -29.71
CA THR A 52 -16.02 -9.68 -29.78
C THR A 52 -14.86 -9.94 -30.74
N SER A 53 -14.50 -8.95 -31.56
CA SER A 53 -13.42 -9.01 -32.54
C SER A 53 -12.96 -7.61 -32.96
N GLY A 54 -11.87 -7.54 -33.74
CA GLY A 54 -11.33 -6.31 -34.30
C GLY A 54 -10.31 -5.61 -33.40
N GLN A 55 -9.74 -4.51 -33.92
CA GLN A 55 -8.56 -3.86 -33.34
C GLN A 55 -8.72 -3.46 -31.87
N HIS A 56 -9.89 -2.95 -31.48
CA HIS A 56 -10.13 -2.52 -30.10
C HIS A 56 -10.21 -3.71 -29.15
N HIS A 57 -10.81 -4.82 -29.59
CA HIS A 57 -10.88 -6.05 -28.82
C HIS A 57 -9.48 -6.64 -28.61
N GLU A 58 -8.68 -6.73 -29.67
CA GLU A 58 -7.30 -7.20 -29.58
C GLU A 58 -6.46 -6.31 -28.65
N PHE A 59 -6.55 -4.98 -28.80
CA PHE A 59 -5.88 -4.05 -27.91
C PHE A 59 -6.27 -4.27 -26.44
N TYR A 60 -7.57 -4.40 -26.15
CA TYR A 60 -8.09 -4.67 -24.82
C TYR A 60 -7.49 -5.95 -24.21
N LEU A 61 -7.48 -7.05 -24.96
CA LEU A 61 -6.91 -8.32 -24.50
C LEU A 61 -5.41 -8.19 -24.22
N ARG A 62 -4.66 -7.58 -25.15
CA ARG A 62 -3.21 -7.38 -24.99
C ARG A 62 -2.87 -6.49 -23.80
N VAL A 63 -3.65 -5.45 -23.55
CA VAL A 63 -3.50 -4.59 -22.37
C VAL A 63 -3.78 -5.36 -21.08
N LYS A 64 -4.86 -6.14 -21.02
CA LYS A 64 -5.16 -6.97 -19.84
C LYS A 64 -4.05 -7.97 -19.57
N GLN A 65 -3.57 -8.66 -20.60
CA GLN A 65 -2.47 -9.60 -20.50
C GLN A 65 -1.20 -8.91 -20.00
N ALA A 66 -0.79 -7.80 -20.61
CA ALA A 66 0.40 -7.05 -20.23
C ALA A 66 0.39 -6.63 -18.75
N ARG A 67 -0.75 -6.14 -18.27
CA ARG A 67 -0.91 -5.73 -16.86
C ARG A 67 -0.89 -6.93 -15.91
N ALA A 68 -1.49 -8.05 -16.29
CA ALA A 68 -1.42 -9.28 -15.51
C ALA A 68 0.02 -9.81 -15.43
N GLU A 69 0.76 -9.78 -16.54
CA GLU A 69 2.18 -10.15 -16.58
C GLU A 69 3.04 -9.21 -15.73
N ALA A 70 2.74 -7.90 -15.71
CA ALA A 70 3.43 -6.95 -14.85
C ALA A 70 3.26 -7.31 -13.36
N ILE A 71 2.03 -7.61 -12.95
CA ILE A 71 1.72 -8.03 -11.58
C ILE A 71 2.46 -9.35 -11.26
N ALA A 72 2.34 -10.36 -12.12
CA ALA A 72 2.99 -11.66 -11.92
C ALA A 72 4.51 -11.53 -11.74
N ARG A 73 5.18 -10.71 -12.57
CA ARG A 73 6.62 -10.47 -12.42
C ARG A 73 6.96 -9.76 -11.12
N ASN A 74 6.20 -8.75 -10.71
CA ASN A 74 6.44 -8.05 -9.44
C ASN A 74 6.21 -8.97 -8.23
N VAL A 75 5.17 -9.80 -8.26
CA VAL A 75 4.95 -10.83 -7.24
C VAL A 75 6.15 -11.77 -7.17
N ALA A 76 6.66 -12.26 -8.31
CA ALA A 76 7.85 -13.11 -8.34
C ALA A 76 9.09 -12.43 -7.74
N ILE A 77 9.28 -11.12 -7.97
CA ILE A 77 10.36 -10.34 -7.35
C ILE A 77 10.20 -10.29 -5.82
N ILE A 78 8.98 -10.04 -5.34
CA ILE A 78 8.69 -10.02 -3.90
C ILE A 78 8.93 -11.40 -3.27
N GLN A 79 8.45 -12.47 -3.91
CA GLN A 79 8.66 -13.84 -3.45
C GLN A 79 10.15 -14.21 -3.43
N LYS A 80 10.94 -13.74 -4.41
CA LYS A 80 12.40 -13.90 -4.39
C LYS A 80 13.06 -13.13 -3.25
N ALA A 81 12.60 -11.92 -2.93
CA ALA A 81 13.12 -11.18 -1.78
C ALA A 81 12.75 -11.85 -0.44
N ALA A 82 11.56 -12.46 -0.38
CA ALA A 82 11.06 -13.18 0.79
C ALA A 82 11.93 -14.37 1.21
N THR A 83 12.74 -14.95 0.30
CA THR A 83 13.69 -16.03 0.66
C THR A 83 14.87 -15.53 1.50
N HIS A 84 15.11 -14.22 1.54
CA HIS A 84 16.24 -13.60 2.24
C HIS A 84 15.83 -12.61 3.33
N THR A 85 14.60 -12.09 3.29
CA THR A 85 14.14 -11.03 4.18
C THR A 85 12.67 -11.26 4.53
N TRP A 86 12.41 -11.56 5.81
CA TRP A 86 11.06 -11.85 6.28
C TRP A 86 10.09 -10.68 6.07
N GLN A 87 10.57 -9.44 6.06
CA GLN A 87 9.74 -8.26 5.80
C GLN A 87 9.07 -8.30 4.42
N ALA A 88 9.71 -8.89 3.41
CA ALA A 88 9.08 -9.04 2.09
C ALA A 88 7.93 -10.05 2.12
N ALA A 89 8.08 -11.14 2.88
CA ALA A 89 7.01 -12.11 3.11
C ALA A 89 5.85 -11.50 3.91
N ALA A 90 6.16 -10.78 4.99
CA ALA A 90 5.17 -10.09 5.81
C ALA A 90 4.41 -9.03 4.99
N TRP A 91 5.11 -8.20 4.22
CA TRP A 91 4.49 -7.20 3.35
C TRP A 91 3.53 -7.82 2.32
N TRP A 92 3.89 -8.98 1.74
CA TRP A 92 3.01 -9.68 0.82
C TRP A 92 1.75 -10.20 1.53
N LEU A 93 1.91 -10.87 2.67
CA LEU A 93 0.81 -11.45 3.46
C LEU A 93 -0.17 -10.39 3.95
N GLU A 94 0.32 -9.26 4.47
CA GLU A 94 -0.50 -8.11 4.90
C GLU A 94 -1.44 -7.62 3.78
N ARG A 95 -1.02 -7.75 2.52
CA ARG A 95 -1.74 -7.21 1.36
C ARG A 95 -2.57 -8.25 0.61
N SER A 96 -2.12 -9.51 0.58
CA SER A 96 -2.87 -10.61 -0.05
C SER A 96 -3.92 -11.21 0.88
N CYS A 97 -3.69 -11.15 2.18
CA CYS A 97 -4.50 -11.75 3.24
C CYS A 97 -4.74 -10.74 4.38
N PRO A 98 -5.37 -9.59 4.09
CA PRO A 98 -5.51 -8.52 5.07
C PRO A 98 -6.37 -8.92 6.28
N SER A 99 -7.36 -9.81 6.12
CA SER A 99 -8.19 -10.27 7.24
C SER A 99 -7.37 -10.98 8.33
N GLU A 100 -6.35 -11.73 7.95
CA GLU A 100 -5.50 -12.49 8.88
C GLU A 100 -4.27 -11.71 9.33
N PHE A 101 -3.68 -10.90 8.45
CA PHE A 101 -2.35 -10.31 8.66
C PHE A 101 -2.31 -8.79 8.72
N ALA A 102 -3.37 -8.06 8.34
CA ALA A 102 -3.34 -6.60 8.41
C ALA A 102 -3.20 -6.12 9.86
N LYS A 103 -2.52 -4.99 10.03
CA LYS A 103 -2.47 -4.29 11.32
C LYS A 103 -3.89 -3.93 11.73
N ARG A 104 -4.27 -4.35 12.94
CA ARG A 104 -5.52 -3.91 13.55
C ARG A 104 -5.30 -2.50 14.08
N ASP A 105 -6.05 -1.55 13.55
CA ASP A 105 -6.15 -0.24 14.18
C ASP A 105 -6.87 -0.43 15.52
N VAL A 106 -6.12 -0.30 16.62
CA VAL A 106 -6.73 -0.27 17.95
C VAL A 106 -7.30 1.14 18.12
N GLU A 107 -8.59 1.29 17.91
CA GLU A 107 -9.31 2.49 18.35
C GLU A 107 -9.27 2.54 19.88
N ILE A 108 -8.36 3.35 20.44
CA ILE A 108 -8.36 3.65 21.87
C ILE A 108 -9.53 4.60 22.12
N ASN A 109 -10.69 4.05 22.50
CA ASN A 109 -11.80 4.83 23.03
C ASN A 109 -11.38 5.41 24.39
N MET A 110 -10.91 6.66 24.38
CA MET A 110 -10.49 7.43 25.57
C MET A 110 -11.64 7.75 26.55
N THR A 111 -12.87 7.32 26.28
CA THR A 111 -14.08 7.73 27.00
C THR A 111 -14.55 6.79 28.11
N GLN A 112 -13.89 5.66 28.38
CA GLN A 112 -14.44 4.65 29.29
C GLN A 112 -13.56 4.19 30.46
N ASN A 113 -12.44 4.86 30.70
CA ASN A 113 -11.69 4.66 31.94
C ASN A 113 -11.74 5.93 32.77
N ASN A 114 -12.91 6.21 33.38
CA ASN A 114 -12.96 7.07 34.55
C ASN A 114 -12.39 6.26 35.73
N VAL A 115 -11.08 6.02 35.69
CA VAL A 115 -10.36 5.59 36.88
C VAL A 115 -10.45 6.79 37.81
N GLU A 116 -11.31 6.72 38.81
CA GLU A 116 -11.29 7.66 39.93
C GLU A 116 -9.93 7.49 40.61
N ILE A 117 -8.95 8.26 40.15
CA ILE A 117 -7.67 8.37 40.82
C ILE A 117 -7.97 9.10 42.12
N ASN A 118 -8.04 8.36 43.23
CA ASN A 118 -8.09 8.95 44.55
C ASN A 118 -6.77 9.69 44.79
N THR A 119 -6.79 10.99 44.50
CA THR A 119 -5.60 11.84 44.55
C THR A 119 -5.06 12.00 45.96
N ASP A 120 -5.90 11.82 46.98
CA ASP A 120 -5.49 11.91 48.39
C ASP A 120 -4.69 10.69 48.83
N GLU A 121 -5.16 9.46 48.55
CA GLU A 121 -4.38 8.24 48.79
C GLU A 121 -3.05 8.24 48.00
N THR A 122 -3.09 8.73 46.77
CA THR A 122 -1.89 8.79 45.92
C THR A 122 -0.87 9.78 46.48
N ARG A 123 -1.33 10.94 46.98
CA ARG A 123 -0.49 11.94 47.64
C ARG A 123 0.11 11.41 48.93
N GLU A 124 -0.66 10.73 49.78
CA GLU A 124 -0.14 10.14 51.01
C GLU A 124 0.95 9.10 50.74
N ARG A 125 0.76 8.24 49.74
CA ARG A 125 1.76 7.22 49.35
C ARG A 125 3.05 7.85 48.82
N ILE A 126 2.94 8.91 48.01
CA ILE A 126 4.12 9.64 47.51
C ILE A 126 4.84 10.34 48.65
N THR A 127 4.12 11.07 49.51
CA THR A 127 4.71 11.79 50.64
C THR A 127 5.37 10.83 51.64
N SER A 128 4.72 9.71 51.97
CA SER A 128 5.29 8.66 52.82
C SER A 128 6.59 8.07 52.24
N ARG A 129 6.61 7.86 50.91
CA ARG A 129 7.80 7.36 50.21
C ARG A 129 8.94 8.38 50.17
N ILE A 130 8.63 9.65 49.94
CA ILE A 130 9.63 10.74 50.02
C ILE A 130 10.21 10.82 51.43
N ASN A 131 9.37 10.77 52.47
CA ASN A 131 9.83 10.84 53.86
C ASN A 131 10.69 9.64 54.27
N SER A 132 10.32 8.42 53.86
CA SER A 132 11.14 7.22 54.14
C SER A 132 12.49 7.25 53.43
N ILE A 133 12.55 7.79 52.20
CA ILE A 133 13.82 7.98 51.48
C ILE A 133 14.67 9.04 52.18
N ALA A 134 14.08 10.17 52.56
CA ALA A 134 14.77 11.24 53.28
C ALA A 134 15.32 10.75 54.64
N ALA A 135 14.58 9.88 55.35
CA ALA A 135 15.04 9.26 56.60
C ALA A 135 16.23 8.32 56.38
N ARG A 136 16.21 7.52 55.30
CA ARG A 136 17.34 6.64 54.90
C ARG A 136 18.59 7.42 54.54
N LEU A 137 18.45 8.59 53.91
CA LEU A 137 19.58 9.46 53.54
C LEU A 137 20.14 10.26 54.74
N LYS A 138 19.37 10.41 55.82
CA LYS A 138 19.81 11.07 57.06
C LYS A 138 20.41 10.09 58.08
N ALA A 139 20.33 8.79 57.85
CA ALA A 139 21.10 7.83 58.64
C ALA A 139 22.58 8.09 58.33
N PRO A 140 23.43 8.39 59.34
CA PRO A 140 24.84 8.57 59.11
C PRO A 140 25.41 7.28 58.50
N GLU A 141 26.21 7.39 57.43
CA GLU A 141 27.07 6.29 57.02
C GLU A 141 27.95 5.96 58.22
N ASP A 142 27.81 4.74 58.72
CA ASP A 142 28.62 4.19 59.81
C ASP A 142 30.09 4.26 59.36
N PRO A 143 30.96 5.07 60.00
CA PRO A 143 32.37 5.05 59.67
C PRO A 143 32.99 3.81 60.32
N GLU A 144 33.36 2.85 59.48
CA GLU A 144 34.19 1.62 59.71
C GLU A 144 34.30 1.06 61.14
#